data_AF-A0A6H9WSL6-F1
#
_entry.id   AF-A0A6H9WSL6-F1
#
_cell.length_a   1.000
_cell.length_b   1.000
_cell.length_c   1.000
_cell.angle_alpha   90.00
_cell.angle_beta   90.00
_cell.angle_gamma   90.00
#
_symmetry.space_group_name_H-M   'P 1'
#
loop_
_entity.id
_entity.type
_entity.pdbx_description
1 polymer ?
#
loop_
_entity_poly.entity_id
_entity_poly.type
_entity_poly.pdbx_seq_one_letter_code
_entity_poly.pdbx_strand_id
1 'polypeptide(L)'
;MIRVMTRPKWLAMLVLVFAVAAAFAGLAQWQIDQAVRSAQQASQPALGPTTLGVAATPQEGLFDSSVGRTVSFEGVVDPRDIDIVTDRLQGTDLGYWVIGHVYVTDDGVTDWDGRPRSGHAPSLAVAFGWAATLDEAQRSADELRASISPAADAEPAEFQGRLEYGQAPSPPAAGDDPHTIGQMAPAYLLNRWAEPGPLAYGSYVVLDLGEADRAGLEPITVVTAAQDGTSLNMLNVFYAIEWVVFALFAFYVWWRLVRAEYERERETALAMRNPDERVEEEVRMRVLRRLRDERAGGTGGAGSGR
;
A
#
# COMPACT_ATOMS: atom_id res chain seq x y z
N MET A 1 -43.52 -21.00 14.12
CA MET A 1 -42.27 -20.42 13.59
C MET A 1 -41.95 -20.91 12.17
N ILE A 2 -41.87 -22.22 11.92
CA ILE A 2 -41.57 -22.80 10.58
C ILE A 2 -42.53 -22.28 9.47
N ARG A 3 -43.84 -22.20 9.76
CA ARG A 3 -44.83 -21.67 8.80
C ARG A 3 -44.63 -20.19 8.41
N VAL A 4 -43.97 -19.40 9.27
CA VAL A 4 -43.59 -18.01 8.97
C VAL A 4 -42.36 -18.01 8.08
N MET A 5 -41.36 -18.84 8.40
CA MET A 5 -40.11 -18.99 7.63
C MET A 5 -40.34 -19.40 6.17
N THR A 6 -41.36 -20.22 5.89
CA THR A 6 -41.65 -20.72 4.54
C THR A 6 -42.49 -19.77 3.67
N ARG A 7 -42.84 -18.57 4.15
CA ARG A 7 -43.59 -17.60 3.33
C ARG A 7 -42.67 -16.96 2.28
N PRO A 8 -43.18 -16.62 1.08
CA PRO A 8 -42.35 -16.13 -0.04
C PRO A 8 -41.52 -14.88 0.31
N LYS A 9 -42.04 -13.96 1.15
CA LYS A 9 -41.29 -12.80 1.65
C LYS A 9 -40.03 -13.21 2.43
N TRP A 10 -40.14 -14.18 3.32
CA TRP A 10 -39.04 -14.61 4.20
C TRP A 10 -38.04 -15.51 3.47
N LEU A 11 -38.51 -16.26 2.47
CA LEU A 11 -37.67 -17.00 1.53
C LEU A 11 -36.87 -16.06 0.62
N ALA A 12 -37.50 -15.03 0.04
CA ALA A 12 -36.81 -14.02 -0.76
C ALA A 12 -35.74 -13.28 0.08
N MET A 13 -36.07 -12.95 1.33
CA MET A 13 -35.12 -12.35 2.25
C MET A 13 -33.97 -13.32 2.62
N LEU A 14 -34.26 -14.62 2.76
CA LEU A 14 -33.22 -15.63 3.00
C LEU A 14 -32.26 -15.73 1.82
N VAL A 15 -32.77 -15.73 0.58
CA VAL A 15 -31.94 -15.72 -0.63
C VAL A 15 -31.05 -14.47 -0.67
N LEU A 16 -31.59 -13.30 -0.33
CA LEU A 16 -30.81 -12.07 -0.23
C LEU A 16 -29.69 -12.19 0.82
N VAL A 17 -29.98 -12.77 1.99
CA VAL A 17 -28.98 -12.99 3.05
C VAL A 17 -27.88 -13.93 2.58
N PHE A 18 -28.22 -15.00 1.86
CA PHE A 18 -27.23 -15.89 1.25
C PHE A 18 -26.35 -15.15 0.23
N ALA A 19 -26.93 -14.30 -0.62
CA ALA A 19 -26.16 -13.51 -1.58
C ALA A 19 -25.17 -12.55 -0.89
N VAL A 20 -25.63 -11.85 0.15
CA VAL A 20 -24.78 -10.95 0.95
C VAL A 20 -23.69 -11.72 1.69
N ALA A 21 -24.02 -12.85 2.32
CA ALA A 21 -23.06 -13.70 3.01
C ALA A 21 -22.00 -14.27 2.05
N ALA A 22 -22.40 -14.65 0.83
CA ALA A 22 -21.47 -15.10 -0.21
C ALA A 22 -20.52 -13.98 -0.64
N ALA A 23 -21.00 -12.73 -0.76
CA ALA A 23 -20.15 -11.58 -1.07
C ALA A 23 -19.11 -11.33 0.04
N PHE A 24 -19.53 -11.35 1.30
CA PHE A 24 -18.61 -11.20 2.44
C PHE A 24 -17.61 -12.34 2.55
N ALA A 25 -18.03 -13.59 2.31
CA ALA A 25 -17.12 -14.73 2.26
C ALA A 25 -16.08 -14.59 1.14
N GLY A 26 -16.48 -14.07 -0.03
CA GLY A 26 -15.55 -13.76 -1.13
C GLY A 26 -14.51 -12.70 -0.75
N LEU A 27 -14.93 -11.64 -0.05
CA LEU A 27 -14.02 -10.61 0.46
C LEU A 27 -13.08 -11.16 1.54
N ALA A 28 -13.57 -11.99 2.45
CA ALA A 28 -12.75 -12.64 3.46
C ALA A 28 -11.68 -13.54 2.82
N GLN A 29 -12.06 -14.33 1.81
CA GLN A 29 -11.14 -15.18 1.06
C GLN A 29 -10.08 -14.36 0.34
N TRP A 30 -10.46 -13.24 -0.26
CA TRP A 30 -9.53 -12.33 -0.92
C TRP A 30 -8.52 -11.73 0.08
N GLN A 31 -8.96 -11.32 1.27
CA GLN A 31 -8.06 -10.81 2.31
C GLN A 31 -7.06 -11.86 2.80
N ILE A 32 -7.49 -13.13 2.94
CA ILE A 32 -6.60 -14.24 3.29
C ILE A 32 -5.57 -14.48 2.17
N ASP A 33 -6.00 -14.48 0.91
CA ASP A 33 -5.10 -14.65 -0.24
C ASP A 33 -4.03 -13.55 -0.27
N GLN A 34 -4.40 -12.30 -0.02
CA GLN A 34 -3.43 -11.20 0.11
C GLN A 34 -2.48 -11.41 1.29
N ALA A 35 -2.99 -11.77 2.47
CA ALA A 35 -2.14 -12.02 3.65
C ALA A 35 -1.12 -13.15 3.39
N VAL A 36 -1.52 -14.21 2.69
CA VAL A 36 -0.65 -15.33 2.32
C VAL A 36 0.36 -14.91 1.25
N ARG A 37 -0.06 -14.18 0.21
CA ARG A 37 0.86 -13.69 -0.84
C ARG A 37 1.94 -12.80 -0.28
N SER A 38 1.58 -11.87 0.62
CA SER A 38 2.57 -11.00 1.29
C SER A 38 3.55 -11.82 2.13
N ALA A 39 3.06 -12.82 2.89
CA ALA A 39 3.94 -13.70 3.67
C ALA A 39 4.85 -14.57 2.79
N GLN A 40 4.35 -15.05 1.64
CA GLN A 40 5.15 -15.79 0.66
C GLN A 40 6.22 -14.92 0.04
N GLN A 41 5.92 -13.67 -0.34
CA GLN A 41 6.91 -12.72 -0.85
C GLN A 41 7.99 -12.40 0.19
N ALA A 42 7.61 -12.22 1.47
CA ALA A 42 8.57 -12.02 2.56
C ALA A 42 9.42 -13.27 2.87
N SER A 43 8.93 -14.47 2.51
CA SER A 43 9.62 -15.74 2.75
C SER A 43 10.42 -16.25 1.55
N GLN A 44 10.33 -15.57 0.39
CA GLN A 44 11.16 -15.93 -0.74
C GLN A 44 12.61 -15.62 -0.39
N PRO A 45 13.55 -16.59 -0.53
CA PRO A 45 14.95 -16.32 -0.34
C PRO A 45 15.33 -15.17 -1.26
N ALA A 46 15.97 -14.13 -0.72
CA ALA A 46 16.60 -13.12 -1.55
C ALA A 46 17.49 -13.87 -2.56
N LEU A 47 17.16 -13.76 -3.85
CA LEU A 47 17.94 -14.44 -4.89
C LEU A 47 19.39 -14.00 -4.73
N GLY A 48 20.30 -14.98 -4.74
CA GLY A 48 21.71 -14.74 -4.46
C GLY A 48 22.33 -13.70 -5.40
N PRO A 49 23.44 -13.07 -4.98
CA PRO A 49 24.15 -12.10 -5.80
C PRO A 49 24.46 -12.65 -7.19
N THR A 50 24.40 -11.80 -8.20
CA THR A 50 24.70 -12.16 -9.60
C THR A 50 25.36 -10.98 -10.33
N THR A 51 25.67 -11.14 -11.60
CA THR A 51 26.22 -10.05 -12.42
C THR A 51 25.08 -9.28 -13.10
N LEU A 52 25.30 -8.00 -13.41
CA LEU A 52 24.26 -7.14 -13.99
C LEU A 52 23.70 -7.72 -15.29
N GLY A 53 24.55 -8.23 -16.20
CA GLY A 53 24.16 -8.77 -17.50
C GLY A 53 23.30 -10.04 -17.43
N VAL A 54 23.34 -10.77 -16.30
CA VAL A 54 22.42 -11.90 -16.05
C VAL A 54 21.06 -11.41 -15.56
N ALA A 55 21.02 -10.30 -14.82
CA ALA A 55 19.80 -9.77 -14.21
C ALA A 55 19.04 -8.82 -15.14
N ALA A 56 19.74 -8.05 -15.97
CA ALA A 56 19.18 -7.06 -16.87
C ALA A 56 20.01 -6.92 -18.16
N THR A 57 19.32 -6.70 -19.27
CA THR A 57 19.93 -6.38 -20.56
C THR A 57 19.63 -4.92 -20.92
N PRO A 58 20.56 -4.17 -21.53
CA PRO A 58 20.27 -2.84 -22.06
C PRO A 58 19.10 -2.88 -23.06
N GLN A 59 18.27 -1.84 -23.06
CA GLN A 59 17.09 -1.69 -23.94
C GLN A 59 16.01 -2.79 -23.82
N GLU A 60 16.10 -3.70 -22.85
CA GLU A 60 15.08 -4.70 -22.56
C GLU A 60 14.34 -4.37 -21.25
N GLY A 61 13.14 -4.96 -21.11
CA GLY A 61 12.37 -4.87 -19.87
C GLY A 61 13.03 -5.68 -18.75
N LEU A 62 12.87 -5.23 -17.51
CA LEU A 62 13.38 -5.93 -16.34
C LEU A 62 12.39 -7.04 -15.91
N PHE A 63 12.90 -8.25 -15.69
CA PHE A 63 12.08 -9.34 -15.16
C PHE A 63 11.81 -9.16 -13.66
N ASP A 64 10.61 -9.51 -13.21
CA ASP A 64 10.24 -9.41 -11.79
C ASP A 64 11.15 -10.20 -10.85
N SER A 65 11.69 -11.32 -11.34
CA SER A 65 12.67 -12.12 -10.60
C SER A 65 14.03 -11.45 -10.45
N SER A 66 14.34 -10.39 -11.21
CA SER A 66 15.65 -9.73 -11.17
C SER A 66 15.70 -8.56 -10.17
N VAL A 67 14.54 -8.06 -9.76
CA VAL A 67 14.43 -6.86 -8.91
C VAL A 67 14.73 -7.19 -7.47
N GLY A 68 15.36 -6.24 -6.78
CA GLY A 68 15.80 -6.39 -5.41
C GLY A 68 17.00 -7.33 -5.25
N ARG A 69 17.56 -7.85 -6.36
CA ARG A 69 18.78 -8.66 -6.32
C ARG A 69 20.01 -7.78 -6.22
N THR A 70 21.01 -8.24 -5.47
CA THR A 70 22.34 -7.64 -5.50
C THR A 70 23.03 -8.04 -6.80
N VAL A 71 23.47 -7.05 -7.56
CA VAL A 71 24.20 -7.20 -8.82
C VAL A 71 25.60 -6.59 -8.71
N SER A 72 26.56 -7.19 -9.41
CA SER A 72 27.90 -6.62 -9.61
C SER A 72 28.16 -6.30 -11.08
N PHE A 73 28.94 -5.26 -11.33
CA PHE A 73 29.39 -4.82 -12.66
C PHE A 73 30.59 -3.88 -12.54
N GLU A 74 31.32 -3.67 -13.62
CA GLU A 74 32.37 -2.66 -13.73
C GLU A 74 31.89 -1.49 -14.60
N GLY A 75 32.35 -0.28 -14.28
CA GLY A 75 32.02 0.88 -15.09
C GLY A 75 32.79 2.14 -14.72
N VAL A 76 32.46 3.21 -15.44
CA VAL A 76 33.05 4.54 -15.24
C VAL A 76 31.93 5.54 -14.97
N VAL A 77 32.03 6.28 -13.87
CA VAL A 77 31.10 7.36 -13.54
C VAL A 77 31.40 8.59 -14.40
N ASP A 78 30.38 9.24 -14.96
CA ASP A 78 30.53 10.58 -15.52
C ASP A 78 30.33 11.65 -14.43
N PRO A 79 31.37 12.40 -14.03
CA PRO A 79 31.23 13.43 -13.00
C PRO A 79 30.32 14.60 -13.44
N ARG A 80 30.06 14.78 -14.73
CA ARG A 80 29.13 15.83 -15.23
C ARG A 80 27.67 15.50 -14.92
N ASP A 81 27.38 14.22 -14.72
CA ASP A 81 26.02 13.66 -14.65
C ASP A 81 25.63 13.25 -13.22
N ILE A 82 26.30 13.83 -12.22
CA ILE A 82 25.91 13.70 -10.81
C ILE A 82 24.76 14.67 -10.54
N ASP A 83 23.64 14.17 -10.04
CA ASP A 83 22.43 14.95 -9.74
C ASP A 83 21.81 14.50 -8.42
N ILE A 84 20.76 15.17 -7.97
CA ILE A 84 20.10 14.93 -6.69
C ILE A 84 18.63 14.61 -6.91
N VAL A 85 18.17 13.51 -6.31
CA VAL A 85 16.76 13.14 -6.27
C VAL A 85 16.17 13.54 -4.92
N THR A 86 15.04 14.23 -4.98
CA THR A 86 14.29 14.74 -3.84
C THR A 86 13.26 13.74 -3.32
N ASP A 87 12.67 14.04 -2.17
CA ASP A 87 11.59 13.27 -1.55
C ASP A 87 11.95 11.78 -1.35
N ARG A 88 13.18 11.51 -0.92
CA ARG A 88 13.68 10.14 -0.68
C ARG A 88 13.56 9.81 0.81
N LEU A 89 12.63 8.91 1.13
CA LEU A 89 12.43 8.43 2.50
C LEU A 89 13.54 7.45 2.92
N GLN A 90 14.08 7.68 4.11
CA GLN A 90 14.93 6.74 4.83
C GLN A 90 14.36 6.59 6.25
N GLY A 91 13.76 5.43 6.54
CA GLY A 91 12.98 5.26 7.77
C GLY A 91 11.78 6.21 7.82
N THR A 92 11.77 7.15 8.77
CA THR A 92 10.75 8.20 8.89
C THR A 92 11.17 9.54 8.29
N ASP A 93 12.42 9.67 7.88
CA ASP A 93 13.02 10.94 7.51
C ASP A 93 13.00 11.11 6.00
N LEU A 94 12.49 12.27 5.56
CA LEU A 94 12.49 12.65 4.15
C LEU A 94 13.81 13.37 3.84
N GLY A 95 14.56 12.86 2.88
CA GLY A 95 15.84 13.40 2.46
C GLY A 95 16.06 13.28 0.96
N TYR A 96 17.31 13.08 0.59
CA TYR A 96 17.79 13.21 -0.79
C TYR A 96 18.68 12.03 -1.16
N TRP A 97 18.63 11.60 -2.41
CA TRP A 97 19.63 10.69 -2.97
C TRP A 97 20.58 11.45 -3.86
N VAL A 98 21.88 11.19 -3.71
CA VAL A 98 22.88 11.59 -4.71
C VAL A 98 22.98 10.46 -5.73
N ILE A 99 22.81 10.80 -7.00
CA ILE A 99 22.74 9.85 -8.10
C ILE A 99 23.77 10.21 -9.16
N GLY A 100 24.08 9.26 -10.04
CA GLY A 100 24.97 9.49 -11.17
C GLY A 100 24.73 8.56 -12.33
N HIS A 101 25.43 8.88 -13.42
CA HIS A 101 25.50 8.10 -14.63
C HIS A 101 26.78 7.26 -14.62
N VAL A 102 26.62 5.96 -14.85
CA VAL A 102 27.74 5.03 -15.06
C VAL A 102 27.66 4.45 -16.47
N TYR A 103 28.77 4.55 -17.20
CA TYR A 103 28.99 3.73 -18.39
C TYR A 103 29.44 2.34 -17.94
N VAL A 104 28.61 1.33 -18.19
CA VAL A 104 28.93 -0.05 -17.80
C VAL A 104 29.94 -0.61 -18.78
N THR A 105 31.14 -0.91 -18.30
CA THR A 105 32.24 -1.45 -19.12
C THR A 105 32.26 -2.96 -19.12
N ASP A 106 31.83 -3.61 -18.03
CA ASP A 106 31.64 -5.05 -17.98
C ASP A 106 30.41 -5.36 -17.10
N ASP A 107 29.39 -6.01 -17.67
CA ASP A 107 28.20 -6.43 -16.92
C ASP A 107 28.29 -7.88 -16.42
N GLY A 108 29.46 -8.52 -16.57
CA GLY A 108 29.77 -9.90 -16.24
C GLY A 108 29.30 -10.94 -17.25
N VAL A 109 28.62 -10.50 -18.32
CA VAL A 109 28.25 -11.33 -19.49
C VAL A 109 28.89 -10.75 -20.76
N THR A 110 28.91 -9.42 -20.87
CA THR A 110 29.43 -8.67 -22.01
C THR A 110 30.46 -7.66 -21.52
N ASP A 111 31.66 -7.75 -22.08
CA ASP A 111 32.71 -6.74 -21.96
C ASP A 111 32.55 -5.71 -23.10
N TRP A 112 32.44 -4.44 -22.73
CA TRP A 112 32.21 -3.28 -23.60
C TRP A 112 33.51 -2.47 -23.85
N ASP A 113 34.68 -3.09 -23.64
CA ASP A 113 36.03 -2.60 -23.95
C ASP A 113 36.47 -1.38 -23.12
N GLY A 114 36.06 -1.36 -21.84
CA GLY A 114 36.78 -0.68 -20.75
C GLY A 114 36.92 0.84 -20.75
N ARG A 115 36.49 1.59 -21.78
CA ARG A 115 36.61 3.06 -21.81
C ARG A 115 35.38 3.74 -22.43
N PRO A 116 34.87 4.84 -21.86
CA PRO A 116 33.71 5.55 -22.40
C PRO A 116 33.96 6.13 -23.81
N ARG A 117 35.23 6.24 -24.24
CA ARG A 117 35.59 6.56 -25.63
C ARG A 117 35.24 5.48 -26.65
N SER A 118 34.89 4.26 -26.23
CA SER A 118 34.43 3.24 -27.18
C SER A 118 33.07 3.63 -27.78
N GLY A 119 32.26 4.49 -27.14
CA GLY A 119 30.95 4.87 -27.66
C GLY A 119 29.96 3.71 -27.75
N HIS A 120 30.26 2.57 -27.09
CA HIS A 120 29.45 1.34 -27.10
C HIS A 120 28.91 0.98 -25.71
N ALA A 121 29.54 1.47 -24.63
CA ALA A 121 29.15 1.13 -23.26
C ALA A 121 27.72 1.61 -22.93
N PRO A 122 26.84 0.74 -22.40
CA PRO A 122 25.49 1.12 -22.02
C PRO A 122 25.48 2.05 -20.80
N SER A 123 24.55 3.01 -20.81
CA SER A 123 24.31 3.92 -19.69
C SER A 123 23.44 3.29 -18.62
N LEU A 124 23.85 3.43 -17.37
CA LEU A 124 23.12 3.00 -16.19
C LEU A 124 22.99 4.15 -15.19
N ALA A 125 21.76 4.34 -14.68
CA ALA A 125 21.52 5.23 -13.55
C ALA A 125 21.90 4.52 -12.25
N VAL A 126 22.63 5.21 -11.39
CA VAL A 126 23.13 4.67 -10.11
C VAL A 126 22.81 5.63 -8.98
N ALA A 127 22.31 5.12 -7.85
CA ALA A 127 22.16 5.89 -6.62
C ALA A 127 23.34 5.60 -5.69
N PHE A 128 24.12 6.63 -5.36
CA PHE A 128 25.33 6.50 -4.56
C PHE A 128 25.05 6.41 -3.08
N GLY A 129 24.07 7.15 -2.57
CA GLY A 129 23.81 7.27 -1.14
C GLY A 129 22.72 8.27 -0.80
N TRP A 130 22.33 8.30 0.47
CA TRP A 130 21.31 9.19 1.03
C TRP A 130 21.94 10.32 1.85
N ALA A 131 21.28 11.47 1.88
CA ALA A 131 21.60 12.60 2.75
C ALA A 131 20.32 13.19 3.34
N ALA A 132 20.39 13.63 4.60
CA ALA A 132 19.23 14.15 5.33
C ALA A 132 18.79 15.52 4.81
N THR A 133 19.73 16.33 4.35
CA THR A 133 19.47 17.70 3.90
C THR A 133 19.98 17.93 2.48
N LEU A 134 19.40 18.92 1.80
CA LEU A 134 19.83 19.32 0.47
C LEU A 134 21.28 19.83 0.48
N ASP A 135 21.67 20.59 1.50
CA ASP A 135 23.02 21.13 1.64
C ASP A 135 24.07 20.01 1.79
N GLU A 136 23.74 18.93 2.51
CA GLU A 136 24.60 17.74 2.60
C GLU A 136 24.67 17.02 1.25
N ALA A 137 23.54 16.78 0.59
CA ALA A 137 23.50 16.15 -0.72
C ALA A 137 24.33 16.93 -1.76
N GLN A 138 24.23 18.27 -1.75
CA GLN A 138 24.99 19.15 -2.63
C GLN A 138 26.49 19.07 -2.35
N ARG A 139 26.89 19.11 -1.08
CA ARG A 139 28.31 18.98 -0.69
C ARG A 139 28.88 17.63 -1.14
N SER A 140 28.16 16.54 -0.87
CA SER A 140 28.57 15.20 -1.29
C SER A 140 28.66 15.07 -2.80
N ALA A 141 27.69 15.64 -3.53
CA ALA A 141 27.72 15.68 -4.99
C ALA A 141 28.94 16.45 -5.51
N ASP A 142 29.24 17.63 -4.96
CA ASP A 142 30.39 18.43 -5.37
C ASP A 142 31.74 17.74 -5.07
N GLU A 143 31.84 17.09 -3.90
CA GLU A 143 33.01 16.28 -3.55
C GLU A 143 33.19 15.09 -4.50
N LEU A 144 32.11 14.38 -4.84
CA LEU A 144 32.15 13.30 -5.82
C LEU A 144 32.59 13.82 -7.19
N ARG A 145 32.02 14.92 -7.68
CA ARG A 145 32.41 15.57 -8.95
C ARG A 145 33.89 15.94 -8.98
N ALA A 146 34.44 16.41 -7.87
CA ALA A 146 35.85 16.81 -7.76
C ALA A 146 36.80 15.60 -7.62
N SER A 147 36.34 14.51 -7.03
CA SER A 147 37.16 13.31 -6.77
C SER A 147 37.25 12.34 -7.95
N ILE A 148 36.27 12.38 -8.86
CA ILE A 148 36.18 11.48 -10.00
C ILE A 148 36.90 12.08 -11.21
N SER A 149 37.85 11.34 -11.77
CA SER A 149 38.51 11.71 -13.03
C SER A 149 37.48 11.86 -14.16
N PRO A 150 37.70 12.76 -15.13
CA PRO A 150 36.85 12.84 -16.32
C PRO A 150 36.68 11.46 -16.95
N ALA A 151 35.44 11.09 -17.30
CA ALA A 151 35.11 9.74 -17.75
C ALA A 151 36.06 9.25 -18.86
N ALA A 152 36.40 10.12 -19.81
CA ALA A 152 37.28 9.82 -20.93
C ALA A 152 38.67 9.25 -20.53
N ASP A 153 39.16 9.59 -19.34
CA ASP A 153 40.48 9.23 -18.82
C ASP A 153 40.42 8.40 -17.53
N ALA A 154 39.21 8.04 -17.08
CA ALA A 154 39.01 7.24 -15.88
C ALA A 154 39.14 5.74 -16.16
N GLU A 155 39.76 5.02 -15.23
CA GLU A 155 39.79 3.55 -15.25
C GLU A 155 38.49 2.99 -14.64
N PRO A 156 37.98 1.84 -15.13
CA PRO A 156 36.79 1.21 -14.58
C PRO A 156 36.92 0.90 -13.08
N ALA A 157 35.82 1.09 -12.36
CA ALA A 157 35.67 0.69 -10.97
C ALA A 157 34.61 -0.42 -10.84
N GLU A 158 34.81 -1.31 -9.88
CA GLU A 158 33.83 -2.33 -9.52
C GLU A 158 32.69 -1.72 -8.69
N PHE A 159 31.46 -2.03 -9.08
CA PHE A 159 30.25 -1.63 -8.39
C PHE A 159 29.46 -2.86 -7.95
N GLN A 160 28.89 -2.75 -6.76
CA GLN A 160 27.91 -3.69 -6.24
C GLN A 160 26.73 -2.91 -5.66
N GLY A 161 25.53 -3.40 -5.92
CA GLY A 161 24.32 -2.78 -5.40
C GLY A 161 23.05 -3.53 -5.75
N ARG A 162 21.93 -3.04 -5.25
CA ARG A 162 20.61 -3.61 -5.48
C ARG A 162 20.02 -3.08 -6.78
N LEU A 163 19.58 -3.99 -7.64
CA LEU A 163 18.91 -3.67 -8.90
C LEU A 163 17.42 -3.36 -8.66
N GLU A 164 16.96 -2.22 -9.14
CA GLU A 164 15.59 -1.74 -8.97
C GLU A 164 14.93 -1.37 -10.31
N TYR A 165 13.60 -1.41 -10.35
CA TYR A 165 12.85 -0.94 -11.53
C TYR A 165 12.99 0.57 -11.71
N GLY A 166 13.15 1.02 -12.95
CA GLY A 166 12.94 2.42 -13.29
C GLY A 166 11.54 2.90 -12.89
N GLN A 167 11.49 4.02 -12.20
CA GLN A 167 10.23 4.68 -11.82
C GLN A 167 9.67 5.43 -13.03
N ALA A 168 8.35 5.62 -13.04
CA ALA A 168 7.72 6.48 -14.04
C ALA A 168 8.08 7.95 -13.75
N PRO A 169 8.41 8.75 -14.78
CA PRO A 169 8.61 10.18 -14.58
C PRO A 169 7.30 10.82 -14.14
N SER A 170 7.39 11.69 -13.13
CA SER A 170 6.28 12.54 -12.69
C SER A 170 6.70 13.99 -12.82
N PRO A 171 5.80 14.90 -13.28
CA PRO A 171 6.10 16.32 -13.22
C PRO A 171 6.31 16.75 -11.76
N PRO A 172 7.18 17.74 -11.51
CA PRO A 172 7.28 18.39 -10.20
C PRO A 172 5.93 18.96 -9.74
N ALA A 173 5.76 19.19 -8.44
CA ALA A 173 4.53 19.77 -7.95
C ALA A 173 4.39 21.24 -8.41
N ALA A 174 3.16 21.73 -8.43
CA ALA A 174 2.89 23.10 -8.89
C ALA A 174 3.57 24.12 -7.96
N GLY A 175 4.55 24.85 -8.48
CA GLY A 175 5.32 25.85 -7.73
C GLY A 175 6.76 25.43 -7.41
N ASP A 176 7.11 24.16 -7.64
CA ASP A 176 8.49 23.68 -7.52
C ASP A 176 9.34 24.06 -8.73
N ASP A 177 10.67 23.97 -8.59
CA ASP A 177 11.59 24.13 -9.70
C ASP A 177 11.31 23.04 -10.78
N PRO A 178 11.04 23.41 -12.04
CA PRO A 178 10.84 22.47 -13.15
C PRO A 178 11.99 21.49 -13.39
N HIS A 179 13.20 21.80 -12.90
CA HIS A 179 14.37 20.96 -13.03
C HIS A 179 14.55 19.94 -11.89
N THR A 180 13.69 19.99 -10.86
CA THR A 180 13.72 19.07 -9.72
C THR A 180 13.51 17.64 -10.18
N ILE A 181 14.37 16.74 -9.72
CA ILE A 181 14.22 15.31 -9.97
C ILE A 181 13.53 14.69 -8.75
N GLY A 182 12.30 14.24 -8.96
CA GLY A 182 11.49 13.59 -7.92
C GLY A 182 11.38 12.07 -8.09
N GLN A 183 11.98 11.46 -9.12
CA GLN A 183 11.91 10.01 -9.35
C GLN A 183 13.17 9.48 -10.02
N MET A 184 13.56 8.25 -9.66
CA MET A 184 14.60 7.50 -10.36
C MET A 184 14.04 6.92 -11.66
N ALA A 185 13.91 7.78 -12.67
CA ALA A 185 13.36 7.43 -13.98
C ALA A 185 14.49 7.44 -15.05
N PRO A 186 15.11 6.29 -15.37
CA PRO A 186 16.23 6.22 -16.32
C PRO A 186 15.91 6.85 -17.68
N ALA A 187 14.69 6.67 -18.19
CA ALA A 187 14.27 7.28 -19.45
C ALA A 187 14.23 8.83 -19.40
N TYR A 188 13.97 9.42 -18.24
CA TYR A 188 14.06 10.87 -18.04
C TYR A 188 15.52 11.32 -17.90
N LEU A 189 16.31 10.60 -17.09
CA LEU A 189 17.73 10.89 -16.85
C LEU A 189 18.57 10.82 -18.12
N LEU A 190 18.23 9.91 -19.05
CA LEU A 190 18.87 9.77 -20.35
C LEU A 190 18.87 11.08 -21.16
N ASN A 191 17.85 11.91 -21.01
CA ASN A 191 17.74 13.20 -21.70
C ASN A 191 18.47 14.34 -20.97
N ARG A 192 19.01 14.08 -19.77
CA ARG A 192 19.75 15.06 -18.97
C ARG A 192 21.25 14.83 -18.98
N TRP A 193 21.68 13.60 -19.19
CA TRP A 193 23.10 13.24 -19.24
C TRP A 193 23.82 13.98 -20.37
N ALA A 194 25.04 14.41 -20.09
CA ALA A 194 25.86 15.18 -21.00
C ALA A 194 26.13 14.40 -22.29
N GLU A 195 26.48 13.12 -22.16
CA GLU A 195 26.82 12.22 -23.27
C GLU A 195 26.29 10.81 -23.00
N PRO A 196 24.98 10.53 -23.16
CA PRO A 196 24.46 9.18 -22.96
C PRO A 196 25.08 8.18 -23.96
N GLY A 197 25.30 6.95 -23.50
CA GLY A 197 25.73 5.84 -24.33
C GLY A 197 24.66 5.44 -25.37
N PRO A 198 25.02 4.64 -26.38
CA PRO A 198 24.08 4.24 -27.45
C PRO A 198 22.96 3.32 -26.95
N LEU A 199 23.22 2.62 -25.85
CA LEU A 199 22.29 1.72 -25.16
C LEU A 199 22.08 2.24 -23.73
N ALA A 200 20.94 1.93 -23.13
CA ALA A 200 20.67 2.30 -21.74
C ALA A 200 19.87 1.20 -21.04
N TYR A 201 20.15 1.00 -19.75
CA TYR A 201 19.32 0.16 -18.90
C TYR A 201 18.06 0.92 -18.50
N GLY A 202 16.91 0.25 -18.58
CA GLY A 202 15.62 0.77 -18.07
C GLY A 202 15.47 0.67 -16.55
N SER A 203 16.46 0.06 -15.88
CA SER A 203 16.59 -0.10 -14.45
C SER A 203 17.62 0.87 -13.86
N TYR A 204 17.70 0.93 -12.53
CA TYR A 204 18.80 1.59 -11.85
C TYR A 204 19.36 0.70 -10.75
N VAL A 205 20.57 1.01 -10.29
CA VAL A 205 21.22 0.30 -9.18
C VAL A 205 21.38 1.22 -7.99
N VAL A 206 20.95 0.77 -6.81
CA VAL A 206 21.24 1.41 -5.53
C VAL A 206 22.51 0.78 -4.97
N LEU A 207 23.60 1.54 -4.88
CA LEU A 207 24.89 0.97 -4.46
C LEU A 207 24.84 0.53 -3.00
N ASP A 208 25.45 -0.62 -2.74
CA ASP A 208 25.79 -1.01 -1.37
C ASP A 208 26.97 -0.14 -0.94
N LEU A 209 26.73 0.78 -0.02
CA LEU A 209 27.79 1.57 0.60
C LEU A 209 28.50 0.68 1.63
N GLY A 210 29.71 0.23 1.28
CA GLY A 210 30.62 -0.41 2.24
C GLY A 210 31.17 0.58 3.28
N GLU A 211 32.11 0.16 4.12
CA GLU A 211 32.73 1.01 5.16
C GLU A 211 33.57 2.19 4.61
N ALA A 212 33.70 2.33 3.29
CA ALA A 212 34.44 3.41 2.67
C ALA A 212 33.58 4.69 2.60
N ASP A 213 34.11 5.79 3.15
CA ASP A 213 33.49 7.11 3.11
C ASP A 213 33.28 7.58 1.65
N ARG A 214 32.03 7.79 1.26
CA ARG A 214 31.62 8.31 -0.04
C ARG A 214 31.10 9.74 0.09
N ALA A 215 32.00 10.63 0.50
CA ALA A 215 31.71 12.05 0.69
C ALA A 215 30.59 12.30 1.72
N GLY A 216 30.57 11.54 2.81
CA GLY A 216 29.60 11.70 3.90
C GLY A 216 28.18 11.19 3.63
N LEU A 217 27.96 10.43 2.55
CA LEU A 217 26.66 9.83 2.25
C LEU A 217 26.36 8.61 3.13
N GLU A 218 25.10 8.47 3.52
CA GLU A 218 24.60 7.29 4.23
C GLU A 218 24.19 6.17 3.26
N PRO A 219 24.35 4.89 3.63
CA PRO A 219 23.80 3.76 2.89
C PRO A 219 22.29 3.91 2.67
N ILE A 220 21.84 3.78 1.43
CA ILE A 220 20.42 3.82 1.11
C ILE A 220 19.76 2.55 1.64
N THR A 221 18.85 2.72 2.59
CA THR A 221 18.04 1.60 3.08
C THR A 221 16.80 1.45 2.20
N VAL A 222 16.85 0.50 1.26
CA VAL A 222 15.65 0.13 0.49
C VAL A 222 14.73 -0.65 1.41
N VAL A 223 13.60 -0.05 1.80
CA VAL A 223 12.54 -0.75 2.52
C VAL A 223 11.88 -1.73 1.56
N THR A 224 12.43 -2.93 1.46
CA THR A 224 11.68 -4.03 0.86
C THR A 224 10.56 -4.36 1.84
N ALA A 225 9.33 -4.47 1.34
CA ALA A 225 8.19 -4.97 2.12
C ALA A 225 8.42 -6.38 2.73
N ALA A 226 9.57 -7.00 2.42
CA ALA A 226 10.03 -8.28 2.91
C ALA A 226 10.74 -8.22 4.29
N GLN A 227 11.11 -7.05 4.82
CA GLN A 227 11.88 -7.00 6.08
C GLN A 227 11.05 -7.24 7.35
N ASP A 228 9.72 -7.16 7.29
CA ASP A 228 8.85 -7.60 8.39
C ASP A 228 8.65 -9.13 8.32
N GLY A 229 9.72 -9.84 8.68
CA GLY A 229 9.93 -11.25 8.40
C GLY A 229 8.73 -12.16 8.64
N THR A 230 8.45 -13.05 7.68
CA THR A 230 7.55 -14.24 7.75
C THR A 230 6.23 -14.03 8.52
N SER A 231 5.78 -12.79 8.66
CA SER A 231 4.64 -12.47 9.49
C SER A 231 3.45 -12.35 8.54
N LEU A 232 2.44 -13.19 8.76
CA LEU A 232 1.16 -12.99 8.10
C LEU A 232 0.75 -11.54 8.36
N ASN A 233 0.32 -10.83 7.32
CA ASN A 233 -0.22 -9.48 7.49
C ASN A 233 -1.44 -9.57 8.41
N MET A 234 -1.22 -9.35 9.72
CA MET A 234 -2.20 -9.57 10.77
C MET A 234 -3.42 -8.67 10.57
N LEU A 235 -3.21 -7.51 9.97
CA LEU A 235 -4.26 -6.55 9.65
C LEU A 235 -5.24 -7.13 8.61
N ASN A 236 -4.73 -7.74 7.54
CA ASN A 236 -5.57 -8.43 6.55
C ASN A 236 -6.28 -9.66 7.16
N VAL A 237 -5.62 -10.39 8.07
CA VAL A 237 -6.24 -11.51 8.80
C VAL A 237 -7.40 -11.03 9.68
N PHE A 238 -7.23 -9.92 10.41
CA PHE A 238 -8.31 -9.33 11.21
C PHE A 238 -9.49 -8.88 10.34
N TYR A 239 -9.23 -8.27 9.18
CA TYR A 239 -10.30 -7.93 8.24
C TYR A 239 -11.04 -9.16 7.71
N ALA A 240 -10.34 -10.25 7.41
CA ALA A 240 -10.99 -11.48 6.99
C ALA A 240 -11.95 -12.01 8.08
N ILE A 241 -11.56 -11.95 9.36
CA ILE A 241 -12.41 -12.33 10.49
C ILE A 241 -13.62 -11.41 10.58
N GLU A 242 -13.44 -10.10 10.43
CA GLU A 242 -14.51 -9.11 10.46
C GLU A 242 -15.60 -9.42 9.41
N TRP A 243 -15.19 -9.73 8.18
CA TRP A 243 -16.12 -10.12 7.11
C TRP A 243 -16.91 -11.39 7.44
N VAL A 244 -16.29 -12.38 8.09
CA VAL A 244 -16.98 -13.59 8.56
C VAL A 244 -18.02 -13.24 9.64
N VAL A 245 -17.69 -12.35 10.57
CA VAL A 245 -18.63 -11.88 11.60
C VAL A 245 -19.83 -11.18 10.96
N PHE A 246 -19.63 -10.32 9.96
CA PHE A 246 -20.73 -9.68 9.23
C PHE A 246 -21.61 -10.67 8.47
N ALA A 247 -21.02 -11.71 7.87
CA ALA A 247 -21.77 -12.78 7.23
C ALA A 247 -22.70 -13.49 8.24
N LEU A 248 -22.17 -13.84 9.42
CA LEU A 248 -22.96 -14.44 10.51
C LEU A 248 -24.05 -13.49 11.03
N PHE A 249 -23.75 -12.19 11.12
CA PHE A 249 -24.69 -11.18 11.56
C PHE A 249 -25.88 -11.03 10.59
N ALA A 250 -25.66 -11.17 9.28
CA ALA A 250 -26.75 -11.16 8.30
C ALA A 250 -27.77 -12.29 8.54
N PHE A 251 -27.30 -13.49 8.87
CA PHE A 251 -28.17 -14.61 9.26
C PHE A 251 -28.90 -14.35 10.58
N TYR A 252 -28.22 -13.73 11.56
CA TYR A 252 -28.83 -13.33 12.81
C TYR A 252 -29.97 -12.32 12.61
N VAL A 253 -29.77 -11.29 11.78
CA VAL A 253 -30.79 -10.29 11.47
C VAL A 253 -32.00 -10.91 10.79
N TRP A 254 -31.78 -11.81 9.81
CA TRP A 254 -32.88 -12.55 9.17
C TRP A 254 -33.69 -13.35 10.19
N TRP A 255 -33.02 -14.14 11.03
CA TRP A 255 -33.68 -14.92 12.07
C TRP A 255 -34.43 -14.02 13.06
N ARG A 256 -33.84 -12.89 13.46
CA ARG A 256 -34.43 -11.91 14.38
C ARG A 256 -35.71 -11.32 13.80
N LEU A 257 -35.72 -10.99 12.51
CA LEU A 257 -36.88 -10.43 11.82
C LEU A 257 -38.00 -11.47 11.67
N VAL A 258 -37.67 -12.71 11.30
CA VAL A 258 -38.62 -13.82 11.26
C VAL A 258 -39.23 -14.06 12.65
N ARG A 259 -38.40 -14.07 13.69
CA ARG A 259 -38.85 -14.27 15.08
C ARG A 259 -39.75 -13.11 15.53
N ALA A 260 -39.41 -11.88 15.20
CA ALA A 260 -40.24 -10.71 15.51
C ALA A 260 -41.61 -10.78 14.82
N GLU A 261 -41.68 -11.27 13.58
CA GLU A 261 -42.95 -11.52 12.90
C GLU A 261 -43.76 -12.62 13.57
N TYR A 262 -43.11 -13.73 13.94
CA TYR A 262 -43.77 -14.83 14.62
C TYR A 262 -44.32 -14.45 15.99
N GLU A 263 -43.60 -13.62 16.76
CA GLU A 263 -44.07 -13.13 18.06
C GLU A 263 -45.30 -12.22 17.89
N ARG A 264 -45.28 -11.29 16.91
CA ARG A 264 -46.44 -10.44 16.59
C ARG A 264 -47.68 -11.23 16.20
N GLU A 265 -47.51 -12.29 15.39
CA GLU A 265 -48.62 -13.18 15.00
C GLU A 265 -49.17 -13.99 16.19
N ARG A 266 -48.29 -14.42 17.12
CA ARG A 266 -48.73 -15.08 18.36
C ARG A 266 -49.53 -14.15 19.26
N GLU A 267 -49.04 -12.93 19.47
CA GLU A 267 -49.71 -11.93 20.29
C GLU A 267 -51.09 -11.58 19.73
N THR A 268 -51.20 -11.36 18.42
CA THR A 268 -52.49 -11.12 17.77
C THR A 268 -53.43 -12.32 17.84
N ALA A 269 -52.92 -13.55 17.67
CA ALA A 269 -53.74 -14.76 17.82
C ALA A 269 -54.23 -14.97 19.26
N LEU A 270 -53.39 -14.68 20.27
CA LEU A 270 -53.79 -14.71 21.68
C LEU A 270 -54.84 -13.63 21.99
N ALA A 271 -54.64 -12.41 21.49
CA ALA A 271 -55.57 -11.29 21.65
C ALA A 271 -56.92 -11.52 20.96
N MET A 272 -56.97 -12.29 19.87
CA MET A 272 -58.21 -12.72 19.23
C MET A 272 -58.91 -13.86 19.98
N ARG A 273 -58.17 -14.67 20.75
CA ARG A 273 -58.70 -15.82 21.49
C ARG A 273 -59.32 -15.45 22.83
N ASN A 274 -58.86 -14.37 23.47
CA ASN A 274 -59.43 -13.81 24.71
C ASN A 274 -60.05 -12.41 24.47
N PRO A 275 -61.22 -12.31 23.81
CA PRO A 275 -61.89 -11.03 23.60
C PRO A 275 -62.38 -10.39 24.90
N ASP A 276 -62.75 -11.20 25.90
CA ASP A 276 -63.32 -10.72 27.17
C ASP A 276 -62.31 -9.97 28.04
N GLU A 277 -61.04 -10.42 28.10
CA GLU A 277 -59.97 -9.72 28.83
C GLU A 277 -59.69 -8.33 28.22
N ARG A 278 -59.78 -8.19 26.89
CA ARG A 278 -59.61 -6.89 26.22
C ARG A 278 -60.74 -5.93 26.55
N VAL A 279 -61.98 -6.42 26.57
CA VAL A 279 -63.15 -5.62 26.93
C VAL A 279 -63.04 -5.20 28.39
N GLU A 280 -62.64 -6.10 29.30
CA GLU A 280 -62.40 -5.76 30.70
C GLU A 280 -61.29 -4.71 30.87
N GLU A 281 -60.17 -4.83 30.16
CA GLU A 281 -59.05 -3.89 30.27
C GLU A 281 -59.40 -2.52 29.68
N GLU A 282 -60.12 -2.47 28.56
CA GLU A 282 -60.66 -1.22 28.00
C GLU A 282 -61.67 -0.54 28.94
N VAL A 283 -62.58 -1.32 29.53
CA VAL A 283 -63.56 -0.81 30.49
C VAL A 283 -62.84 -0.28 31.72
N ARG A 284 -61.88 -1.03 32.27
CA ARG A 284 -61.06 -0.63 33.41
C ARG A 284 -60.28 0.65 33.13
N MET A 285 -59.66 0.77 31.96
CA MET A 285 -58.95 1.99 31.55
C MET A 285 -59.88 3.19 31.35
N ARG A 286 -61.07 2.99 30.77
CA ARG A 286 -62.09 4.04 30.67
C ARG A 286 -62.55 4.51 32.05
N VAL A 287 -62.80 3.59 32.97
CA VAL A 287 -63.18 3.89 34.35
C VAL A 287 -62.07 4.66 35.06
N LEU A 288 -60.81 4.23 34.95
CA LEU A 288 -59.67 4.92 35.55
C LEU A 288 -59.47 6.34 34.99
N ARG A 289 -59.66 6.54 33.67
CA ARG A 289 -59.63 7.88 33.06
C ARG A 289 -60.76 8.76 33.59
N ARG A 290 -61.98 8.24 33.65
CA ARG A 290 -63.14 8.97 34.20
C ARG A 290 -62.90 9.39 35.65
N LEU A 291 -62.42 8.48 36.49
CA LEU A 291 -62.10 8.76 37.89
C LEU A 291 -60.98 9.79 38.05
N ARG A 292 -59.98 9.77 37.16
CA ARG A 292 -58.91 10.78 37.12
C ARG A 292 -59.45 12.14 36.71
N ASP A 293 -60.30 12.20 35.68
CA ASP A 293 -60.87 13.45 35.17
C ASP A 293 -61.88 14.04 36.16
N GLU A 294 -62.64 13.21 36.89
CA GLU A 294 -63.49 13.62 38.02
C GLU A 294 -62.66 14.15 39.20
N ARG A 295 -61.51 13.54 39.50
CA ARG A 295 -60.54 14.08 40.49
C ARG A 295 -59.89 15.39 40.05
N ALA A 296 -59.61 15.54 38.75
CA ALA A 296 -59.02 16.75 38.18
C ALA A 296 -60.05 17.89 38.06
N GLY A 297 -61.32 17.59 37.81
CA GLY A 297 -62.42 18.57 37.77
C GLY A 297 -62.93 18.97 39.17
N GLY A 298 -62.83 18.09 40.16
CA GLY A 298 -63.26 18.34 41.54
C GLY A 298 -62.35 19.28 42.35
N THR A 299 -61.22 19.73 41.80
CA THR A 299 -60.28 20.65 42.47
C THR A 299 -60.39 22.11 41.98
N GLY A 300 -61.39 22.45 41.16
CA GLY A 300 -61.66 23.82 40.69
C GLY A 300 -62.81 24.56 41.39
N GLY A 301 -63.47 23.95 42.38
CA GLY A 301 -64.70 24.46 42.99
C GLY A 301 -64.65 24.61 44.50
N ALA A 302 -63.58 25.17 45.06
CA ALA A 302 -63.54 25.55 46.49
C ALA A 302 -62.58 26.72 46.73
N GLY A 303 -63.06 27.94 46.48
CA GLY A 303 -62.47 29.20 46.93
C GLY A 303 -63.18 30.36 46.23
N SER A 304 -63.66 31.43 46.86
CA SER A 304 -63.69 31.86 48.25
C SER A 304 -64.91 32.77 48.36
N GLY A 305 -65.74 32.56 49.38
CA GLY A 305 -66.82 33.47 49.76
C GLY A 305 -66.69 33.79 51.23
N ARG A 306 -65.82 34.75 51.56
CA ARG A 306 -65.96 35.75 52.63
C ARG A 306 -64.79 36.72 52.60
#